data_AF-A0A7C5BFW7-F1
#
_entry.id   AF-A0A7C5BFW7-F1
#
_cell.length_a   1.000
_cell.length_b   1.000
_cell.length_c   1.000
_cell.angle_alpha   90.00
_cell.angle_beta   90.00
_cell.angle_gamma   90.00
#
_symmetry.space_group_name_H-M   'P 1'
#
loop_
_entity.id
_entity.type
_entity.pdbx_description
1 polymer ?
#
loop_
_entity_poly.entity_id
_entity_poly.type
_entity_poly.pdbx_seq_one_letter_code
_entity_poly.pdbx_strand_id
1 'polypeptide(L)'
;LDMVFNPLFKKEDIEKERTVILEELKMYYDLPASRSLMLLNKLLWQNHPLGEEIIGDFDTIEKIKREDLLNFKNTFYHPKNIIISLTGSLDIKDIVKLIDKRIDTKKTIDKKIITKPPKPLYGINIELENKKISQIHLSIGFRGLSYLSKDRFTIELLNIILGANTSSRLFENIREEKALCYDISTDIKKFKDTGAFIIHLGLDKKNLKVALENILKELVRIKKTVSEKELTRAKDYFIGQITMGLETPQGRMFYLSENYITQEKIYTLNDIKDKINPINTKDISSLANKIFSFKNMCVSCVGDIEKNAKDEIEDLIKKFIK
;
A
#
# COMPACT_ATOMS: atom_id res chain seq x y z
N LEU A 1 16.90 -18.46 11.96
CA LEU A 1 18.31 -18.08 11.69
C LEU A 1 18.92 -18.96 10.61
N ASP A 2 18.97 -20.28 10.78
CA ASP A 2 19.59 -21.17 9.80
C ASP A 2 18.97 -21.06 8.39
N MET A 3 17.65 -21.09 8.29
CA MET A 3 16.93 -20.87 7.02
C MET A 3 17.25 -19.52 6.34
N VAL A 4 17.59 -18.48 7.12
CA VAL A 4 17.89 -17.14 6.61
C VAL A 4 19.34 -17.04 6.15
N PHE A 5 20.28 -17.54 6.95
CA PHE A 5 21.71 -17.36 6.72
C PHE A 5 22.38 -18.52 5.96
N ASN A 6 21.80 -19.73 6.00
CA ASN A 6 22.35 -20.94 5.38
C ASN A 6 21.35 -21.68 4.46
N PRO A 7 20.57 -21.01 3.59
CA PRO A 7 19.72 -21.70 2.63
C PRO A 7 20.59 -22.48 1.61
N LEU A 8 20.16 -23.70 1.28
CA LEU A 8 20.89 -24.59 0.37
C LEU A 8 20.74 -24.20 -1.10
N PHE A 9 19.60 -23.61 -1.48
CA PHE A 9 19.22 -23.30 -2.85
C PHE A 9 19.50 -24.47 -3.81
N LYS A 10 18.91 -25.65 -3.52
CA LYS A 10 19.05 -26.81 -4.40
C LYS A 10 18.40 -26.52 -5.74
N LYS A 11 19.00 -27.01 -6.82
CA LYS A 11 18.53 -26.74 -8.18
C LYS A 11 17.10 -27.25 -8.35
N GLU A 12 16.81 -28.45 -7.88
CA GLU A 12 15.50 -29.10 -8.01
C GLU A 12 14.40 -28.30 -7.29
N ASP A 13 14.72 -27.73 -6.12
CA ASP A 13 13.79 -26.90 -5.35
C ASP A 13 13.50 -25.58 -6.07
N ILE A 14 14.50 -24.95 -6.68
CA ILE A 14 14.33 -23.70 -7.45
C ILE A 14 13.45 -23.93 -8.68
N GLU A 15 13.69 -25.00 -9.43
CA GLU A 15 12.89 -25.32 -10.63
C GLU A 15 11.43 -25.61 -10.28
N LYS A 16 11.21 -26.33 -9.18
CA LYS A 16 9.86 -26.59 -8.65
C LYS A 16 9.17 -25.30 -8.24
N GLU A 17 9.85 -24.47 -7.44
CA GLU A 17 9.29 -23.21 -6.94
C GLU A 17 8.99 -22.22 -8.07
N ARG A 18 9.83 -22.18 -9.11
CA ARG A 18 9.57 -21.34 -10.30
C ARG A 18 8.22 -21.65 -10.92
N THR A 19 7.86 -22.93 -11.03
CA THR A 19 6.55 -23.32 -11.59
C THR A 19 5.41 -22.82 -10.71
N VAL A 20 5.55 -22.90 -9.39
CA VAL A 20 4.55 -22.40 -8.42
C VAL A 20 4.37 -20.89 -8.56
N ILE A 21 5.47 -20.14 -8.60
CA ILE A 21 5.44 -18.67 -8.72
C ILE A 21 4.84 -18.24 -10.06
N LEU A 22 5.12 -18.95 -11.16
CA LEU A 22 4.50 -18.66 -12.46
C LEU A 22 2.98 -18.87 -12.45
N GLU A 23 2.49 -19.91 -11.75
CA GLU A 23 1.05 -20.12 -11.58
C GLU A 23 0.43 -19.04 -10.67
N GLU A 24 1.10 -18.64 -9.59
CA GLU A 24 0.66 -17.53 -8.75
C GLU A 24 0.58 -16.21 -9.55
N LEU A 25 1.57 -15.94 -10.42
CA LEU A 25 1.54 -14.77 -11.31
C LEU A 25 0.35 -14.82 -12.27
N LYS A 26 0.05 -15.99 -12.86
CA LYS A 26 -1.14 -16.16 -13.70
C LYS A 26 -2.42 -15.87 -12.92
N MET A 27 -2.52 -16.34 -11.68
CA MET A 27 -3.68 -16.05 -10.83
C MET A 27 -3.87 -14.54 -10.63
N TYR A 28 -2.81 -13.76 -10.40
CA TYR A 28 -2.91 -12.30 -10.29
C TYR A 28 -3.39 -11.62 -11.58
N TYR A 29 -2.98 -12.11 -12.75
CA TYR A 29 -3.47 -11.62 -14.05
C TYR A 29 -4.92 -12.06 -14.31
N ASP A 30 -5.34 -13.19 -13.75
CA ASP A 30 -6.71 -13.69 -13.89
C ASP A 30 -7.70 -12.96 -13.00
N LEU A 31 -7.29 -12.56 -11.80
CA LEU A 31 -8.08 -11.80 -10.83
C LEU A 31 -8.18 -10.31 -11.24
N PRO A 32 -9.34 -9.82 -11.68
CA PRO A 32 -9.47 -8.46 -12.22
C PRO A 32 -9.20 -7.36 -11.19
N ALA A 33 -9.55 -7.59 -9.92
CA ALA A 33 -9.25 -6.66 -8.82
C ALA A 33 -7.74 -6.47 -8.64
N SER A 34 -7.00 -7.58 -8.57
CA SER A 34 -5.54 -7.58 -8.47
C SER A 34 -4.91 -6.94 -9.68
N ARG A 35 -5.35 -7.32 -10.89
CA ARG A 35 -4.84 -6.77 -12.14
C ARG A 35 -5.02 -5.26 -12.21
N SER A 36 -6.19 -4.75 -11.80
CA SER A 36 -6.46 -3.32 -11.72
C SER A 36 -5.46 -2.60 -10.80
N LEU A 37 -5.18 -3.14 -9.63
CA LEU A 37 -4.20 -2.57 -8.70
C LEU A 37 -2.75 -2.64 -9.22
N MET A 38 -2.36 -3.71 -9.93
CA MET A 38 -1.04 -3.81 -10.57
C MET A 38 -0.84 -2.72 -11.63
N LEU A 39 -1.84 -2.54 -12.50
CA LEU A 39 -1.83 -1.46 -13.50
C LEU A 39 -1.73 -0.09 -12.82
N LEU A 40 -2.47 0.12 -11.73
CA LEU A 40 -2.39 1.37 -10.96
C LEU A 40 -0.99 1.60 -10.37
N ASN A 41 -0.37 0.55 -9.82
CA ASN A 41 0.96 0.63 -9.21
C ASN A 41 2.01 1.07 -10.24
N LYS A 42 1.96 0.50 -11.46
CA LYS A 42 2.82 0.93 -12.58
C LYS A 42 2.60 2.39 -12.96
N LEU A 43 1.35 2.86 -12.99
CA LEU A 43 1.04 4.26 -13.30
C LEU A 43 1.56 5.23 -12.23
N LEU A 44 1.49 4.88 -10.95
CA LEU A 44 1.95 5.73 -9.84
C LEU A 44 3.48 5.92 -9.86
N TRP A 45 4.21 4.89 -10.30
CA TRP A 45 5.66 4.75 -10.18
C TRP A 45 6.35 4.53 -11.52
N GLN A 46 5.99 5.32 -12.53
CA GLN A 46 6.58 5.25 -13.87
C GLN A 46 8.12 5.25 -13.83
N ASN A 47 8.72 4.20 -14.42
CA ASN A 47 10.16 4.02 -14.51
C ASN A 47 10.87 4.07 -13.14
N HIS A 48 10.24 3.51 -12.10
CA HIS A 48 10.78 3.49 -10.74
C HIS A 48 10.58 2.12 -10.08
N PRO A 49 11.53 1.60 -9.28
CA PRO A 49 11.43 0.27 -8.65
C PRO A 49 10.19 0.04 -7.77
N LEU A 50 9.54 1.10 -7.28
CA LEU A 50 8.26 0.99 -6.54
C LEU A 50 7.09 0.54 -7.42
N GLY A 51 7.21 0.68 -8.74
CA GLY A 51 6.22 0.24 -9.73
C GLY A 51 6.36 -1.22 -10.13
N GLU A 52 7.45 -1.87 -9.73
CA GLU A 52 7.65 -3.29 -9.96
C GLU A 52 6.77 -4.13 -9.04
N GLU A 53 6.25 -5.23 -9.57
CA GLU A 53 5.46 -6.16 -8.78
C GLU A 53 6.37 -7.03 -7.93
N ILE A 54 5.96 -7.29 -6.69
CA ILE A 54 6.77 -8.08 -5.72
C ILE A 54 7.06 -9.48 -6.27
N ILE A 55 6.08 -10.06 -6.95
CA ILE A 55 6.19 -11.38 -7.58
C ILE A 55 7.11 -11.38 -8.82
N GLY A 56 7.39 -10.21 -9.41
CA GLY A 56 8.16 -10.05 -10.64
C GLY A 56 7.31 -10.17 -11.91
N ASP A 57 7.98 -10.35 -13.05
CA ASP A 57 7.37 -10.62 -14.35
C ASP A 57 7.74 -12.01 -14.88
N PHE A 58 6.97 -12.49 -15.86
CA PHE A 58 7.16 -13.82 -16.46
C PHE A 58 8.60 -14.04 -16.94
N ASP A 59 9.16 -13.06 -17.67
CA ASP A 59 10.52 -13.14 -18.22
C ASP A 59 11.59 -13.29 -17.13
N THR A 60 11.47 -12.51 -16.05
CA THR A 60 12.40 -12.49 -14.94
C THR A 60 12.33 -13.78 -14.15
N ILE A 61 11.12 -14.27 -13.86
CA ILE A 61 10.90 -15.53 -13.14
C ILE A 61 11.46 -16.70 -13.96
N GLU A 62 11.25 -16.71 -15.27
CA GLU A 62 11.79 -17.76 -16.16
C GLU A 62 13.32 -17.76 -16.21
N LYS A 63 13.94 -16.58 -16.18
CA LYS A 63 15.39 -16.42 -16.38
C LYS A 63 16.20 -16.44 -15.08
N ILE A 64 15.57 -16.33 -13.91
CA ILE A 64 16.28 -16.27 -12.63
C ILE A 64 17.08 -17.54 -12.38
N LYS A 65 18.35 -17.35 -12.02
CA LYS A 65 19.30 -18.43 -11.74
C LYS A 65 19.65 -18.49 -10.27
N ARG A 66 20.20 -19.63 -9.86
CA ARG A 66 20.68 -19.85 -8.49
C ARG A 66 21.72 -18.79 -8.09
N GLU A 67 22.58 -18.39 -9.01
CA GLU A 67 23.60 -17.37 -8.79
C GLU A 67 22.97 -16.02 -8.45
N ASP A 68 21.85 -15.65 -9.08
CA ASP A 68 21.13 -14.41 -8.79
C ASP A 68 20.56 -14.42 -7.36
N LEU A 69 19.97 -15.53 -6.94
CA LEU A 69 19.46 -15.73 -5.57
C LEU A 69 20.58 -15.65 -4.53
N LEU A 70 21.71 -16.30 -4.80
CA LEU A 70 22.89 -16.24 -3.94
C LEU A 70 23.47 -14.82 -3.88
N ASN A 71 23.54 -14.12 -5.01
CA ASN A 71 24.01 -12.74 -5.07
C ASN A 71 23.08 -11.79 -4.31
N PHE A 72 21.76 -11.97 -4.43
CA PHE A 72 20.77 -11.21 -3.68
C PHE A 72 20.93 -11.45 -2.17
N LYS A 73 20.94 -12.72 -1.74
CA LYS A 73 21.17 -13.06 -0.33
C LYS A 73 22.49 -12.47 0.18
N ASN A 74 23.60 -12.71 -0.54
CA ASN A 74 24.90 -12.21 -0.13
C ASN A 74 24.95 -10.68 -0.11
N THR A 75 24.11 -9.98 -0.87
CA THR A 75 24.03 -8.51 -0.85
C THR A 75 23.18 -7.99 0.32
N PHE A 76 22.02 -8.59 0.58
CA PHE A 76 21.00 -8.00 1.47
C PHE A 76 20.84 -8.72 2.81
N TYR A 77 21.22 -10.00 2.95
CA TYR A 77 20.99 -10.82 4.15
C TYR A 77 22.24 -10.85 5.03
N HIS A 78 22.72 -9.66 5.42
CA HIS A 78 23.83 -9.52 6.37
C HIS A 78 23.31 -9.00 7.72
N PRO A 79 23.99 -9.28 8.85
CA PRO A 79 23.49 -8.97 10.19
C PRO A 79 23.11 -7.51 10.41
N LYS A 80 23.87 -6.56 9.84
CA LYS A 80 23.55 -5.12 9.92
C LYS A 80 22.30 -4.68 9.15
N ASN A 81 21.71 -5.53 8.31
CA ASN A 81 20.49 -5.26 7.54
C ASN A 81 19.32 -6.17 7.98
N ILE A 82 19.42 -6.79 9.17
CA ILE A 82 18.39 -7.68 9.71
C ILE A 82 18.02 -7.20 11.11
N ILE A 83 16.72 -7.13 11.39
CA ILE A 83 16.16 -6.89 12.72
C ILE A 83 15.47 -8.17 13.18
N ILE A 84 15.77 -8.58 14.41
CA ILE A 84 15.14 -9.74 15.06
C ILE A 84 14.21 -9.18 16.14
N SER A 85 12.90 -9.28 15.89
CA SER A 85 11.87 -8.92 16.87
C SER A 85 11.37 -10.18 17.57
N LEU A 86 11.24 -10.10 18.90
CA LEU A 86 10.85 -11.22 19.74
C LEU A 86 9.83 -10.71 20.77
N THR A 87 8.82 -11.52 21.06
CA THR A 87 7.80 -11.18 22.07
C THR A 87 7.38 -12.45 22.79
N GLY A 88 7.33 -12.42 24.12
CA GLY A 88 6.95 -13.56 24.96
C GLY A 88 7.71 -13.57 26.29
N SER A 89 7.71 -14.72 26.96
CA SER A 89 8.57 -14.96 28.13
C SER A 89 9.97 -15.33 27.64
N LEU A 90 10.90 -14.38 27.72
CA LEU A 90 12.20 -14.43 27.06
C LEU A 90 13.29 -13.97 28.02
N ASP A 91 14.37 -14.75 28.16
CA ASP A 91 15.62 -14.26 28.75
C ASP A 91 16.50 -13.68 27.64
N ILE A 92 16.65 -12.35 27.65
CA ILE A 92 17.42 -11.62 26.64
C ILE A 92 18.87 -12.10 26.61
N LYS A 93 19.47 -12.45 27.75
CA LYS A 93 20.88 -12.87 27.81
C LYS A 93 21.08 -14.20 27.09
N ASP A 94 20.17 -15.14 27.25
CA ASP A 94 20.27 -16.45 26.60
C ASP A 94 20.01 -16.36 25.10
N ILE A 95 19.09 -15.50 24.69
CA ILE A 95 18.80 -15.24 23.28
C ILE A 95 20.00 -14.60 22.58
N VAL A 96 20.60 -13.57 23.18
CA VAL A 96 21.79 -12.91 22.62
C VAL A 96 22.94 -13.91 22.49
N LYS A 97 23.20 -14.73 23.52
CA LYS A 97 24.20 -15.81 23.44
C LYS A 97 23.92 -16.79 22.29
N LEU A 98 22.65 -17.16 22.08
CA LEU A 98 22.26 -18.07 20.99
C LEU A 98 22.46 -17.44 19.61
N ILE A 99 22.15 -16.15 19.46
CA ILE A 99 22.36 -15.39 18.23
C ILE A 99 23.85 -15.28 17.93
N ASP A 100 24.66 -14.85 18.90
CA ASP A 100 26.12 -14.68 18.73
C ASP A 100 26.83 -16.01 18.43
N LYS A 101 26.32 -17.14 18.95
CA LYS A 101 26.85 -18.47 18.63
C LYS A 101 26.53 -18.91 17.19
N ARG A 102 25.45 -18.41 16.59
CA ARG A 102 24.94 -18.88 15.27
C ARG A 102 25.21 -17.93 14.12
N ILE A 103 25.45 -16.65 14.40
CA ILE A 103 25.62 -15.60 13.40
C ILE A 103 26.85 -14.80 13.76
N ASP A 104 27.75 -14.61 12.78
CA ASP A 104 28.81 -13.62 12.91
C ASP A 104 28.22 -12.21 12.80
N THR A 105 27.78 -11.66 13.93
CA THR A 105 27.15 -10.32 14.03
C THR A 105 28.09 -9.19 13.61
N LYS A 106 29.39 -9.44 13.51
CA LYS A 106 30.40 -8.47 13.07
C LYS A 106 30.55 -8.43 11.55
N LYS A 107 30.01 -9.40 10.81
CA LYS A 107 30.05 -9.41 9.34
C LYS A 107 29.32 -8.20 8.79
N THR A 108 30.06 -7.35 8.10
CA THR A 108 29.53 -6.16 7.42
C THR A 108 29.73 -6.25 5.94
N ILE A 109 28.76 -5.73 5.19
CA ILE A 109 28.90 -5.49 3.76
C ILE A 109 28.85 -3.99 3.58
N ASP A 110 29.92 -3.44 3.01
CA ASP A 110 30.04 -2.00 2.78
C ASP A 110 29.35 -1.61 1.48
N LYS A 111 28.05 -1.95 1.37
CA LYS A 111 27.23 -1.65 0.20
C LYS A 111 26.05 -0.81 0.63
N LYS A 112 26.20 0.50 0.51
CA LYS A 112 25.09 1.44 0.67
C LYS A 112 24.13 1.27 -0.50
N ILE A 113 22.91 0.85 -0.21
CA ILE A 113 21.81 0.88 -1.18
C ILE A 113 21.41 2.34 -1.36
N ILE A 114 21.70 2.89 -2.53
CA ILE A 114 21.28 4.25 -2.87
C ILE A 114 19.88 4.15 -3.47
N THR A 115 18.87 4.48 -2.68
CA THR A 115 17.51 4.70 -3.19
C THR A 115 17.37 6.15 -3.65
N LYS A 116 16.72 6.36 -4.79
CA LYS A 116 16.35 7.71 -5.26
C LYS A 116 14.84 7.87 -5.12
N PRO A 117 14.34 9.06 -4.75
CA PRO A 117 12.92 9.32 -4.78
C PRO A 117 12.38 9.24 -6.21
N PRO A 118 11.12 8.82 -6.39
CA PRO A 118 10.50 8.82 -7.71
C PRO A 118 10.40 10.25 -8.25
N LYS A 119 10.66 10.40 -9.56
CA LYS A 119 10.47 11.66 -10.28
C LYS A 119 9.02 12.12 -10.16
N PRO A 120 8.71 13.44 -10.10
CA PRO A 120 7.34 13.92 -10.00
C PRO A 120 6.42 13.32 -11.08
N LEU A 121 5.18 13.04 -10.70
CA LEU A 121 4.14 12.55 -11.62
C LEU A 121 3.38 13.75 -12.18
N TYR A 122 3.17 13.76 -13.48
CA TYR A 122 2.46 14.82 -14.20
C TYR A 122 1.32 14.24 -15.03
N GLY A 123 0.22 14.99 -15.11
CA GLY A 123 -0.91 14.66 -15.98
C GLY A 123 -1.84 13.58 -15.41
N ILE A 124 -3.00 13.46 -16.05
CA ILE A 124 -3.93 12.37 -15.79
C ILE A 124 -3.39 11.13 -16.50
N ASN A 125 -3.18 10.04 -15.77
CA ASN A 125 -2.62 8.80 -16.31
C ASN A 125 -3.68 7.71 -16.22
N ILE A 126 -4.12 7.18 -17.37
CA ILE A 126 -5.24 6.22 -17.44
C ILE A 126 -4.81 4.98 -18.22
N GLU A 127 -4.97 3.81 -17.60
CA GLU A 127 -4.74 2.50 -18.20
C GLU A 127 -6.01 1.64 -18.11
N LEU A 128 -6.49 1.14 -19.25
CA LEU A 128 -7.70 0.33 -19.33
C LEU A 128 -7.35 -1.03 -19.93
N GLU A 129 -7.77 -2.11 -19.26
CA GLU A 129 -7.62 -3.46 -19.78
C GLU A 129 -9.01 -4.07 -20.02
N ASN A 130 -9.35 -4.27 -21.29
CA ASN A 130 -10.62 -4.86 -21.65
C ASN A 130 -10.60 -6.38 -21.42
N LYS A 131 -11.49 -6.88 -20.57
CA LYS A 131 -11.68 -8.30 -20.25
C LYS A 131 -13.16 -8.61 -20.20
N LYS A 132 -13.62 -9.67 -20.86
CA LYS A 132 -15.04 -10.07 -20.85
C LYS A 132 -15.42 -10.71 -19.52
N ILE A 133 -15.74 -9.88 -18.53
CA ILE A 133 -16.15 -10.26 -17.17
C ILE A 133 -17.39 -9.47 -16.73
N SER A 134 -18.06 -9.95 -15.70
CA SER A 134 -19.33 -9.37 -15.21
C SER A 134 -19.15 -8.02 -14.53
N GLN A 135 -18.07 -7.84 -13.78
CA GLN A 135 -17.78 -6.62 -13.02
C GLN A 135 -16.60 -5.87 -13.61
N ILE A 136 -16.68 -4.54 -13.59
CA ILE A 136 -15.54 -3.65 -13.75
C ILE A 136 -14.84 -3.49 -12.40
N HIS A 137 -13.52 -3.53 -12.41
CA HIS A 137 -12.68 -3.19 -11.26
C HIS A 137 -11.92 -1.89 -11.55
N LEU A 138 -12.35 -0.81 -10.90
CA LEU A 138 -11.76 0.52 -11.02
C LEU A 138 -10.81 0.75 -9.84
N SER A 139 -9.59 1.20 -10.12
CA SER A 139 -8.65 1.66 -9.11
C SER A 139 -8.21 3.08 -9.42
N ILE A 140 -8.21 3.93 -8.41
CA ILE A 140 -7.82 5.34 -8.48
C ILE A 140 -6.65 5.55 -7.52
N GLY A 141 -5.62 6.25 -7.97
CA GLY A 141 -4.40 6.45 -7.20
C GLY A 141 -3.94 7.90 -7.20
N PHE A 142 -3.46 8.34 -6.05
CA PHE A 142 -2.71 9.58 -5.87
C PHE A 142 -1.38 9.27 -5.21
N ARG A 143 -0.35 10.07 -5.52
CA ARG A 143 0.88 10.00 -4.72
C ARG A 143 0.62 10.53 -3.32
N GLY A 144 1.08 9.75 -2.35
CA GLY A 144 0.88 9.91 -0.93
C GLY A 144 2.16 10.35 -0.21
N LEU A 145 2.24 9.99 1.07
CA LEU A 145 3.28 10.46 1.97
C LEU A 145 4.29 9.36 2.32
N SER A 146 5.52 9.80 2.58
CA SER A 146 6.51 8.99 3.26
C SER A 146 6.03 8.57 4.65
N TYR A 147 6.45 7.39 5.13
CA TYR A 147 6.25 6.99 6.52
C TYR A 147 6.98 7.93 7.51
N LEU A 148 7.99 8.68 7.07
CA LEU A 148 8.70 9.70 7.86
C LEU A 148 7.96 11.04 7.90
N SER A 149 6.88 11.21 7.14
CA SER A 149 6.12 12.46 7.13
C SER A 149 5.55 12.80 8.50
N LYS A 150 5.58 14.08 8.87
CA LYS A 150 4.88 14.60 10.05
C LYS A 150 3.37 14.39 9.97
N ASP A 151 2.83 14.33 8.74
CA ASP A 151 1.41 14.17 8.47
C ASP A 151 0.98 12.68 8.39
N ARG A 152 1.87 11.74 8.78
CA ARG A 152 1.60 10.29 8.66
C ARG A 152 0.40 9.79 9.48
N PHE A 153 0.07 10.45 10.60
CA PHE A 153 -1.13 10.10 11.36
C PHE A 153 -2.36 10.80 10.79
N THR A 154 -2.19 12.01 10.25
CA THR A 154 -3.23 12.74 9.55
C THR A 154 -3.73 11.97 8.32
N ILE A 155 -2.84 11.31 7.57
CA ILE A 155 -3.24 10.50 6.40
C ILE A 155 -3.96 9.19 6.80
N GLU A 156 -3.63 8.59 7.96
CA GLU A 156 -4.39 7.45 8.50
C GLU A 156 -5.84 7.86 8.81
N LEU A 157 -6.01 8.98 9.51
CA LEU A 157 -7.34 9.50 9.84
C LEU A 157 -8.11 9.88 8.57
N LEU A 158 -7.44 10.49 7.58
CA LEU A 158 -8.03 10.76 6.27
C LEU A 158 -8.50 9.48 5.56
N ASN A 159 -7.69 8.42 5.58
CA ASN A 159 -8.03 7.12 5.01
C ASN A 159 -9.28 6.51 5.68
N ILE A 160 -9.35 6.58 7.01
CA ILE A 160 -10.46 6.06 7.81
C ILE A 160 -11.76 6.83 7.56
N ILE A 161 -11.70 8.16 7.47
CA ILE A 161 -12.86 9.00 7.17
C ILE A 161 -13.38 8.70 5.75
N LEU A 162 -12.47 8.49 4.80
CA LEU A 162 -12.83 8.40 3.40
C LEU A 162 -13.33 7.01 2.98
N GLY A 163 -12.63 5.93 3.34
CA GLY A 163 -12.95 4.61 2.78
C GLY A 163 -12.46 3.36 3.51
N ALA A 164 -11.71 3.47 4.62
CA ALA A 164 -11.09 2.29 5.25
C ALA A 164 -12.05 1.44 6.12
N ASN A 165 -13.32 1.84 6.27
CA ASN A 165 -14.32 1.08 7.01
C ASN A 165 -15.74 1.31 6.46
N THR A 166 -16.71 0.54 6.95
CA THR A 166 -18.11 0.57 6.49
C THR A 166 -18.88 1.83 6.84
N SER A 167 -18.37 2.65 7.76
CA SER A 167 -19.00 3.90 8.18
C SER A 167 -18.41 5.11 7.44
N SER A 168 -17.45 4.88 6.54
CA SER A 168 -16.72 5.92 5.82
C SER A 168 -17.55 6.57 4.70
N ARG A 169 -17.15 7.77 4.28
CA ARG A 169 -17.91 8.56 3.28
C ARG A 169 -18.15 7.83 1.98
N LEU A 170 -17.13 7.16 1.44
CA LEU A 170 -17.25 6.46 0.17
C LEU A 170 -18.14 5.22 0.30
N PHE A 171 -18.02 4.49 1.42
CA PHE A 171 -18.88 3.34 1.66
C PHE A 171 -20.35 3.75 1.80
N GLU A 172 -20.64 4.72 2.67
CA GLU A 172 -22.01 5.21 2.89
C GLU A 172 -22.61 5.79 1.59
N ASN A 173 -21.92 6.72 0.93
CA ASN A 173 -22.48 7.42 -0.23
C ASN A 173 -22.55 6.55 -1.51
N ILE A 174 -21.46 5.83 -1.84
CA ILE A 174 -21.36 5.14 -3.13
C ILE A 174 -22.01 3.76 -3.07
N ARG A 175 -21.79 3.02 -1.98
CA ARG A 175 -22.28 1.64 -1.82
C ARG A 175 -23.64 1.58 -1.17
N GLU A 176 -23.83 2.22 -0.01
CA GLU A 176 -25.09 2.08 0.74
C GLU A 176 -26.22 2.95 0.17
N GLU A 177 -26.00 4.26 0.01
CA GLU A 177 -27.06 5.19 -0.41
C GLU A 177 -27.40 5.06 -1.90
N LYS A 178 -26.38 4.89 -2.76
CA LYS A 178 -26.55 4.92 -4.22
C LYS A 178 -26.45 3.56 -4.90
N ALA A 179 -26.03 2.52 -4.19
CA ALA A 179 -25.87 1.17 -4.72
C ALA A 179 -25.11 1.12 -6.07
N LEU A 180 -24.07 1.93 -6.22
CA LEU A 180 -23.32 2.04 -7.49
C LEU A 180 -22.27 0.95 -7.65
N CYS A 181 -21.81 0.36 -6.55
CA CYS A 181 -20.75 -0.65 -6.50
C CYS A 181 -21.08 -1.76 -5.50
N TYR A 182 -20.44 -2.91 -5.66
CA TYR A 182 -20.55 -4.05 -4.75
C TYR A 182 -19.59 -3.93 -3.57
N ASP A 183 -18.40 -3.38 -3.83
CA ASP A 183 -17.39 -3.03 -2.87
C ASP A 183 -16.78 -1.67 -3.21
N ILE A 184 -16.31 -0.98 -2.17
CA ILE A 184 -15.47 0.20 -2.29
C ILE A 184 -14.61 0.29 -1.04
N SER A 185 -13.32 0.57 -1.22
CA SER A 185 -12.37 0.67 -0.12
C SER A 185 -11.26 1.66 -0.46
N THR A 186 -10.55 2.11 0.58
CA THR A 186 -9.33 2.90 0.43
C THR A 186 -8.18 2.27 1.18
N ASP A 187 -6.98 2.49 0.63
CA ASP A 187 -5.74 2.04 1.23
C ASP A 187 -4.65 3.09 1.07
N ILE A 188 -3.67 3.07 1.96
CA ILE A 188 -2.50 3.95 1.92
C ILE A 188 -1.21 3.15 1.96
N LYS A 189 -0.35 3.38 0.98
CA LYS A 189 1.04 2.90 1.00
C LYS A 189 1.94 4.01 1.49
N LYS A 190 2.83 3.71 2.44
CA LYS A 190 3.84 4.65 2.94
C LYS A 190 5.21 4.05 2.73
N PHE A 191 6.02 4.68 1.89
CA PHE A 191 7.41 4.30 1.62
C PHE A 191 8.37 5.30 2.28
N LYS A 192 9.68 5.10 2.14
CA LYS A 192 10.68 5.95 2.82
C LYS A 192 10.65 7.39 2.34
N ASP A 193 10.41 7.62 1.06
CA ASP A 193 10.53 8.91 0.37
C ASP A 193 9.22 9.37 -0.30
N THR A 194 8.19 8.53 -0.27
CA THR A 194 6.91 8.78 -0.95
C THR A 194 5.82 7.86 -0.41
N GLY A 195 4.62 7.88 -0.99
CA GLY A 195 3.55 6.94 -0.68
C GLY A 195 2.47 6.91 -1.75
N ALA A 196 1.36 6.23 -1.51
CA ALA A 196 0.18 6.28 -2.36
C ALA A 196 -1.09 6.35 -1.51
N PHE A 197 -2.11 7.00 -2.03
CA PHE A 197 -3.49 6.88 -1.55
C PHE A 197 -4.30 6.24 -2.67
N ILE A 198 -4.93 5.11 -2.39
CA ILE A 198 -5.59 4.25 -3.36
C ILE A 198 -7.06 4.13 -3.00
N ILE A 199 -7.92 4.20 -4.01
CA ILE A 199 -9.35 3.88 -3.91
C ILE A 199 -9.60 2.72 -4.88
N HIS A 200 -10.25 1.67 -4.41
CA HIS A 200 -10.62 0.52 -5.24
C HIS A 200 -12.12 0.24 -5.12
N LEU A 201 -12.75 -0.16 -6.22
CA LEU A 201 -14.15 -0.58 -6.26
C LEU A 201 -14.45 -1.57 -7.38
N GLY A 202 -15.29 -2.56 -7.08
CA GLY A 202 -15.96 -3.46 -8.03
C GLY A 202 -17.40 -3.00 -8.34
N LEU A 203 -17.76 -2.85 -9.61
CA LEU A 203 -19.06 -2.33 -10.04
C LEU A 203 -19.55 -2.84 -11.39
N ASP A 204 -20.84 -2.66 -11.67
CA ASP A 204 -21.41 -2.87 -13.01
C ASP A 204 -20.89 -1.83 -14.01
N LYS A 205 -20.67 -2.23 -15.27
CA LYS A 205 -20.14 -1.34 -16.33
C LYS A 205 -20.96 -0.06 -16.54
N LYS A 206 -22.28 -0.16 -16.43
CA LYS A 206 -23.21 0.98 -16.59
C LYS A 206 -23.02 2.06 -15.52
N ASN A 207 -22.46 1.70 -14.36
CA ASN A 207 -22.29 2.60 -13.23
C ASN A 207 -20.92 3.31 -13.24
N LEU A 208 -19.99 2.93 -14.12
CA LEU A 208 -18.60 3.39 -14.11
C LEU A 208 -18.46 4.91 -13.99
N LYS A 209 -19.11 5.63 -14.92
CA LYS A 209 -19.03 7.09 -15.00
C LYS A 209 -19.68 7.76 -13.80
N VAL A 210 -20.85 7.28 -13.39
CA VAL A 210 -21.62 7.84 -12.27
C VAL A 210 -20.87 7.61 -10.95
N ALA A 211 -20.29 6.43 -10.75
CA ALA A 211 -19.48 6.12 -9.57
C ALA A 211 -18.24 7.01 -9.50
N LEU A 212 -17.47 7.12 -10.60
CA LEU A 212 -16.29 7.97 -10.66
C LEU A 212 -16.64 9.44 -10.37
N GLU A 213 -17.70 9.97 -10.96
CA GLU A 213 -18.14 11.35 -10.70
C GLU A 213 -18.48 11.57 -9.22
N ASN A 214 -19.17 10.62 -8.58
CA ASN A 214 -19.52 10.73 -7.16
C ASN A 214 -18.29 10.60 -6.25
N ILE A 215 -17.31 9.75 -6.59
CA ILE A 215 -16.02 9.69 -5.90
C ILE A 215 -15.31 11.04 -5.99
N LEU A 216 -15.21 11.63 -7.19
CA LEU A 216 -14.57 12.94 -7.38
C LEU A 216 -15.28 14.05 -6.58
N LYS A 217 -16.62 14.02 -6.50
CA LYS A 217 -17.41 14.93 -5.66
C LYS A 217 -17.09 14.76 -4.17
N GLU A 218 -16.97 13.53 -3.68
CA GLU A 218 -16.57 13.28 -2.29
C GLU A 218 -15.14 13.73 -2.00
N LEU A 219 -14.21 13.52 -2.93
CA LEU A 219 -12.85 14.04 -2.82
C LEU A 219 -12.82 15.59 -2.80
N VAL A 220 -13.73 16.26 -3.51
CA VAL A 220 -13.89 17.73 -3.39
C VAL A 220 -14.50 18.13 -2.06
N ARG A 221 -15.47 17.38 -1.54
CA ARG A 221 -16.12 17.68 -0.26
C ARG A 221 -15.14 17.56 0.91
N ILE A 222 -14.35 16.49 0.97
CA ILE A 222 -13.38 16.28 2.07
C ILE A 222 -12.24 17.31 2.07
N LYS A 223 -11.91 17.89 0.91
CA LYS A 223 -10.99 19.05 0.82
C LYS A 223 -11.54 20.32 1.46
N LYS A 224 -12.86 20.44 1.60
CA LYS A 224 -13.53 21.65 2.10
C LYS A 224 -13.94 21.49 3.55
N THR A 225 -14.58 20.37 3.88
CA THR A 225 -15.21 20.16 5.19
C THR A 225 -15.08 18.73 5.68
N VAL A 226 -14.71 18.63 6.94
CA VAL A 226 -14.74 17.42 7.77
C VAL A 226 -15.44 17.79 9.06
N SER A 227 -16.41 16.99 9.48
CA SER A 227 -17.09 17.22 10.75
C SER A 227 -16.25 16.72 11.93
N GLU A 228 -16.40 17.35 13.09
CA GLU A 228 -15.74 16.88 14.32
C GLU A 228 -16.18 15.45 14.69
N LYS A 229 -17.44 15.08 14.39
CA LYS A 229 -17.93 13.72 14.62
C LYS A 229 -17.18 12.68 13.80
N GLU A 230 -16.94 12.95 12.51
CA GLU A 230 -16.16 12.05 11.64
C GLU A 230 -14.73 11.90 12.13
N LEU A 231 -14.11 13.02 12.52
CA LEU A 231 -12.73 13.02 13.02
C LEU A 231 -12.60 12.25 14.34
N THR A 232 -13.51 12.48 15.29
CA THR A 232 -13.53 11.75 16.56
C THR A 232 -13.70 10.26 16.33
N ARG A 233 -14.69 9.85 15.51
CA ARG A 233 -14.90 8.44 15.16
C ARG A 233 -13.65 7.82 14.50
N ALA A 234 -12.97 8.57 13.65
CA ALA A 234 -11.74 8.08 13.00
C ALA A 234 -10.58 7.91 13.99
N LYS A 235 -10.41 8.83 14.95
CA LYS A 235 -9.41 8.71 16.02
C LYS A 235 -9.70 7.49 16.91
N ASP A 236 -10.95 7.31 17.32
CA ASP A 236 -11.38 6.18 18.14
C ASP A 236 -11.18 4.85 17.40
N TYR A 237 -11.58 4.79 16.12
CA TYR A 237 -11.37 3.63 15.28
C TYR A 237 -9.87 3.30 15.15
N PHE A 238 -9.03 4.29 14.88
CA PHE A 238 -7.58 4.09 14.74
C PHE A 238 -6.94 3.54 16.02
N ILE A 239 -7.24 4.13 17.17
CA ILE A 239 -6.76 3.64 18.48
C ILE A 239 -7.29 2.25 18.79
N GLY A 240 -8.56 1.98 18.48
CA GLY A 240 -9.17 0.67 18.65
C GLY A 240 -8.46 -0.42 17.84
N GLN A 241 -8.21 -0.17 16.54
CA GLN A 241 -7.51 -1.12 15.67
C GLN A 241 -6.10 -1.44 16.16
N ILE A 242 -5.33 -0.43 16.59
CA ILE A 242 -3.99 -0.66 17.14
C ILE A 242 -4.08 -1.44 18.46
N THR A 243 -5.03 -1.10 19.32
CA THR A 243 -5.20 -1.78 20.62
C THR A 243 -5.47 -3.27 20.42
N MET A 244 -6.44 -3.61 19.57
CA MET A 244 -6.75 -5.01 19.23
C MET A 244 -5.56 -5.72 18.58
N GLY A 245 -4.85 -5.04 17.67
CA GLY A 245 -3.63 -5.58 17.04
C GLY A 245 -2.53 -5.91 18.06
N LEU A 246 -2.47 -5.21 19.19
CA LEU A 246 -1.48 -5.42 20.25
C LEU A 246 -1.88 -6.48 21.29
N GLU A 247 -3.05 -7.12 21.16
CA GLU A 247 -3.50 -8.15 22.12
C GLU A 247 -2.74 -9.46 21.97
N THR A 248 -2.23 -9.77 20.78
CA THR A 248 -1.51 -11.02 20.51
C THR A 248 0.01 -10.83 20.55
N PRO A 249 0.80 -11.84 20.98
CA PRO A 249 2.26 -11.79 20.90
C PRO A 249 2.78 -11.51 19.48
N GLN A 250 2.13 -12.09 18.47
CA GLN A 250 2.47 -11.88 17.07
C GLN A 250 2.22 -10.45 16.62
N GLY A 251 1.05 -9.87 16.97
CA GLY A 251 0.74 -8.49 16.64
C GLY A 251 1.67 -7.49 17.31
N ARG A 252 2.06 -7.72 18.58
CA ARG A 252 3.12 -6.94 19.25
C ARG A 252 4.46 -7.06 18.54
N MET A 253 4.87 -8.27 18.17
CA MET A 253 6.12 -8.51 17.45
C MET A 253 6.17 -7.76 16.11
N PHE A 254 5.10 -7.79 15.32
CA PHE A 254 4.98 -7.04 14.08
C PHE A 254 5.02 -5.54 14.32
N TYR A 255 4.25 -5.04 15.29
CA TYR A 255 4.23 -3.63 15.65
C TYR A 255 5.63 -3.10 16.03
N LEU A 256 6.37 -3.83 16.86
CA LEU A 256 7.75 -3.50 17.23
C LEU A 256 8.66 -3.45 16.00
N SER A 257 8.58 -4.46 15.14
CA SER A 257 9.41 -4.57 13.94
C SER A 257 9.15 -3.43 12.97
N GLU A 258 7.90 -3.17 12.64
CA GLU A 258 7.51 -2.17 11.65
C GLU A 258 7.89 -0.76 12.11
N ASN A 259 7.60 -0.42 13.37
CA ASN A 259 7.95 0.88 13.93
C ASN A 259 9.47 1.07 14.00
N TYR A 260 10.23 0.04 14.40
CA TYR A 260 11.67 0.15 14.48
C TYR A 260 12.33 0.22 13.09
N ILE A 261 11.90 -0.59 12.12
CA ILE A 261 12.42 -0.58 10.74
C ILE A 261 12.16 0.77 10.07
N THR A 262 10.99 1.36 10.30
CA THR A 262 10.59 2.58 9.58
C THR A 262 10.96 3.87 10.31
N GLN A 263 10.91 3.89 11.64
CA GLN A 263 11.08 5.10 12.45
C GLN A 263 12.30 5.07 13.37
N GLU A 264 12.96 3.92 13.51
CA GLU A 264 13.99 3.68 14.54
C GLU A 264 13.49 4.01 15.97
N LYS A 265 12.17 3.97 16.15
CA LYS A 265 11.48 4.32 17.40
C LYS A 265 10.23 3.49 17.52
N ILE A 266 9.97 2.97 18.73
CA ILE A 266 8.73 2.31 19.09
C ILE A 266 7.81 3.32 19.77
N TYR A 267 6.59 3.49 19.26
CA TYR A 267 5.58 4.34 19.88
C TYR A 267 4.72 3.52 20.84
N THR A 268 4.45 4.03 22.03
CA THR A 268 3.40 3.48 22.88
C THR A 268 2.02 3.95 22.41
N LEU A 269 0.94 3.31 22.89
CA LEU A 269 -0.42 3.79 22.63
C LEU A 269 -0.61 5.24 23.10
N ASN A 270 0.03 5.65 24.21
CA ASN A 270 -0.02 7.03 24.68
C ASN A 270 0.73 7.98 23.75
N ASP A 271 1.91 7.59 23.25
CA ASP A 271 2.62 8.41 22.25
C ASP A 271 1.77 8.61 20.98
N ILE A 272 1.03 7.59 20.54
CA ILE A 272 0.12 7.73 19.40
C ILE A 272 -1.02 8.69 19.74
N LYS A 273 -1.66 8.53 20.90
CA LYS A 273 -2.71 9.44 21.38
C LYS A 273 -2.25 10.89 21.39
N ASP A 274 -1.05 11.15 21.91
CA ASP A 274 -0.45 12.49 21.94
C ASP A 274 -0.18 13.06 20.56
N LYS A 275 0.05 12.21 19.55
CA LYS A 275 0.21 12.63 18.15
C LYS A 275 -1.11 12.86 17.42
N ILE A 276 -2.15 12.09 17.71
CA ILE A 276 -3.45 12.22 17.02
C ILE A 276 -4.37 13.26 17.65
N ASN A 277 -4.29 13.47 18.97
CA ASN A 277 -5.19 14.36 19.69
C ASN A 277 -5.17 15.81 19.14
N PRO A 278 -4.00 16.41 18.85
CA PRO A 278 -3.93 17.78 18.33
C PRO A 278 -4.45 17.94 16.90
N ILE A 279 -4.59 16.84 16.14
CA ILE A 279 -5.06 16.88 14.75
C ILE A 279 -6.52 17.35 14.75
N ASN A 280 -6.83 18.39 13.97
CA ASN A 280 -8.19 18.94 13.83
C ASN A 280 -8.73 18.75 12.40
N THR A 281 -10.00 19.11 12.20
CA THR A 281 -10.70 18.96 10.92
C THR A 281 -10.08 19.77 9.76
N LYS A 282 -9.42 20.90 10.06
CA LYS A 282 -8.68 21.69 9.06
C LYS A 282 -7.41 20.98 8.61
N ASP A 283 -6.72 20.26 9.50
CA ASP A 283 -5.53 19.48 9.14
C ASP A 283 -5.89 18.38 8.13
N ILE A 284 -7.00 17.68 8.35
CA ILE A 284 -7.52 16.66 7.42
C ILE A 284 -7.84 17.28 6.06
N SER A 285 -8.59 18.39 6.06
CA SER A 285 -8.99 19.08 4.82
C SER A 285 -7.77 19.63 4.06
N SER A 286 -6.79 20.19 4.78
CA SER A 286 -5.53 20.69 4.24
C SER A 286 -4.71 19.56 3.62
N LEU A 287 -4.61 18.42 4.30
CA LEU A 287 -3.91 17.26 3.75
C LEU A 287 -4.64 16.68 2.52
N ALA A 288 -5.97 16.58 2.55
CA ALA A 288 -6.76 16.16 1.40
C ALA A 288 -6.50 17.04 0.16
N ASN A 289 -6.31 18.36 0.34
CA ASN A 289 -5.94 19.27 -0.75
C ASN A 289 -4.55 18.95 -1.34
N LYS A 290 -3.58 18.57 -0.50
CA LYS A 290 -2.23 18.20 -0.95
C LYS A 290 -2.21 16.86 -1.70
N ILE A 291 -2.95 15.86 -1.19
CA ILE A 291 -2.91 14.49 -1.71
C ILE A 291 -3.75 14.36 -2.99
N PHE A 292 -4.98 14.86 -2.98
CA PHE A 292 -5.93 14.62 -4.07
C PHE A 292 -5.77 15.63 -5.22
N SER A 293 -4.59 15.69 -5.83
CA SER A 293 -4.36 16.49 -7.04
C SER A 293 -4.94 15.78 -8.26
N PHE A 294 -6.10 16.25 -8.75
CA PHE A 294 -6.74 15.67 -9.94
C PHE A 294 -5.90 15.86 -11.23
N LYS A 295 -4.98 16.84 -11.23
CA LYS A 295 -4.03 17.07 -12.34
C LYS A 295 -3.01 15.95 -12.49
N ASN A 296 -2.76 15.18 -11.43
CA ASN A 296 -1.74 14.11 -11.37
C ASN A 296 -2.37 12.77 -10.93
N MET A 297 -3.63 12.55 -11.27
CA MET A 297 -4.40 11.38 -10.87
C MET A 297 -4.06 10.19 -11.76
N CYS A 298 -3.88 9.01 -11.15
CA CYS A 298 -3.77 7.75 -11.85
C CYS A 298 -5.10 6.99 -11.78
N VAL A 299 -5.51 6.38 -12.88
CA VAL A 299 -6.69 5.52 -12.95
C VAL A 299 -6.33 4.25 -13.71
N SER A 300 -6.66 3.11 -13.14
CA SER A 300 -6.69 1.85 -13.86
C SER A 300 -8.07 1.22 -13.81
N CYS A 301 -8.44 0.49 -14.85
CA CYS A 301 -9.74 -0.17 -14.91
C CYS A 301 -9.63 -1.46 -15.70
N VAL A 302 -10.18 -2.54 -15.15
CA VAL A 302 -10.18 -3.87 -15.76
C VAL A 302 -11.61 -4.37 -15.84
N GLY A 303 -12.10 -4.74 -17.02
CA GLY A 303 -13.45 -5.26 -17.22
C GLY A 303 -13.97 -5.12 -18.64
N ASP A 304 -15.28 -5.33 -18.83
CA ASP A 304 -15.94 -5.15 -20.14
C ASP A 304 -16.14 -3.66 -20.40
N ILE A 305 -15.12 -3.04 -21.01
CA ILE A 305 -14.96 -1.59 -21.13
C ILE A 305 -15.29 -1.13 -22.55
N GLU A 306 -16.05 -0.04 -22.64
CA GLU A 306 -16.39 0.60 -23.93
C GLU A 306 -15.18 1.28 -24.58
N LYS A 307 -15.15 1.32 -25.93
CA LYS A 307 -13.99 1.84 -26.68
C LYS A 307 -13.62 3.28 -26.35
N ASN A 308 -14.60 4.12 -26.04
CA ASN A 308 -14.46 5.53 -25.71
C ASN A 308 -14.32 5.80 -24.20
N ALA A 309 -14.30 4.77 -23.35
CA ALA A 309 -14.28 4.93 -21.89
C ALA A 309 -13.07 5.73 -21.40
N LYS A 310 -11.91 5.64 -22.08
CA LYS A 310 -10.71 6.39 -21.72
C LYS A 310 -10.93 7.90 -21.81
N ASP A 311 -11.43 8.35 -22.96
CA ASP A 311 -11.70 9.77 -23.22
C ASP A 311 -12.78 10.29 -22.26
N GLU A 312 -13.83 9.48 -22.02
CA GLU A 312 -14.89 9.84 -21.08
C GLU A 312 -14.40 10.00 -19.63
N ILE A 313 -13.53 9.10 -19.17
CA ILE A 313 -12.91 9.19 -17.84
C ILE A 313 -12.03 10.44 -17.77
N GLU A 314 -11.21 10.68 -18.78
CA GLU A 314 -10.30 11.83 -18.81
C GLU A 314 -11.07 13.16 -18.81
N ASP A 315 -12.09 13.29 -19.66
CA ASP A 315 -12.95 14.46 -19.73
C ASP A 315 -13.72 14.70 -18.43
N LEU A 316 -14.17 13.63 -17.78
CA LEU A 316 -14.80 13.72 -16.47
C LEU A 316 -13.81 14.26 -15.43
N ILE A 317 -12.59 13.75 -15.36
CA ILE A 317 -11.56 14.22 -14.41
C ILE A 317 -11.21 15.69 -14.69
N LYS A 318 -11.06 16.09 -15.96
CA LYS A 318 -10.76 17.47 -16.37
C LYS A 318 -11.78 18.48 -15.84
N LYS A 319 -13.06 18.11 -15.73
CA LYS A 319 -14.11 18.99 -15.16
C LYS A 319 -13.84 19.38 -13.70
N PHE A 320 -13.06 18.59 -12.97
CA PHE A 320 -12.73 18.82 -11.56
C PHE A 320 -11.38 19.54 -11.34
N ILE A 321 -10.60 19.79 -12.40
CA ILE A 321 -9.23 20.33 -12.31
C ILE A 321 -9.15 21.85 -12.06
N LYS A 322 -10.29 22.55 -12.00
CA LYS A 322 -10.42 24.02 -11.90
C LYS A 322 -9.37 24.70 -11.02
#